data_AF-A0A2D5HZZ3-F1
#
_entry.id   AF-A0A2D5HZZ3-F1
#
_cell.length_a   1.000
_cell.length_b   1.000
_cell.length_c   1.000
_cell.angle_alpha   90.00
_cell.angle_beta   90.00
_cell.angle_gamma   90.00
#
_symmetry.space_group_name_H-M   'P 1'
#
loop_
_entity.id
_entity.type
_entity.pdbx_description
1 polymer ?
#
loop_
_entity_poly.entity_id
_entity_poly.type
_entity_poly.pdbx_seq_one_letter_code
_entity_poly.pdbx_strand_id
1 'polypeptide(L)' 'GMEDIQGGGKTVKAEVPLAEMFGYSTILRSLTQGRATYSMEFKHYSEAPKHVAEAIISSRAG' A
#
# COMPACT_ATOMS: atom_id res chain seq x y z
N GLY A 1 -1.43 -13.28 1.16
CA GLY A 1 -0.85 -14.54 1.70
C GLY A 1 0.63 -14.33 1.97
N MET A 2 1.20 -15.06 2.94
CA MET A 2 2.64 -15.05 3.22
C MET A 2 3.28 -16.33 2.66
N GLU A 3 4.21 -16.18 1.73
CA GLU A 3 4.98 -17.27 1.13
C GLU A 3 6.43 -17.19 1.63
N ASP A 4 7.04 -18.31 2.01
CA ASP A 4 8.46 -18.33 2.39
C ASP A 4 9.35 -18.24 1.16
N ILE A 5 10.39 -17.40 1.22
CA ILE A 5 11.40 -17.28 0.16
C ILE A 5 12.72 -17.91 0.58
N GLN A 6 13.40 -18.50 -0.39
CA GLN A 6 14.72 -19.09 -0.22
C GLN A 6 15.69 -18.03 0.32
N GLY A 7 16.28 -18.27 1.49
CA GLY A 7 17.12 -17.29 2.20
C GLY A 7 16.51 -16.73 3.50
N GLY A 8 15.36 -17.24 3.95
CA GLY A 8 14.81 -16.93 5.28
C GLY A 8 13.93 -15.68 5.35
N GLY A 9 13.51 -15.14 4.21
CA GLY A 9 12.53 -14.05 4.13
C GLY A 9 11.11 -14.55 3.91
N LYS A 10 10.14 -13.62 3.90
CA LYS A 10 8.75 -13.87 3.54
C LYS A 10 8.29 -12.89 2.46
N THR A 11 7.59 -13.41 1.44
CA THR A 11 6.88 -12.62 0.43
C THR A 11 5.45 -12.39 0.89
N VAL A 12 5.02 -11.13 0.91
CA VAL A 12 3.66 -10.73 1.28
C VAL A 12 2.95 -10.20 0.05
N LYS A 13 1.86 -10.87 -0.36
CA LYS A 13 0.93 -10.37 -1.38
C LYS A 13 -0.27 -9.73 -0.70
N ALA A 14 -0.51 -8.45 -0.99
CA ALA A 14 -1.59 -7.66 -0.43
C ALA A 14 -2.15 -6.69 -1.48
N GLU A 15 -3.43 -6.35 -1.31
CA GLU A 15 -4.10 -5.29 -2.07
C GLU A 15 -4.28 -4.09 -1.15
N VAL A 16 -3.84 -2.93 -1.63
CA VAL A 16 -3.79 -1.70 -0.85
C VAL A 16 -4.31 -0.55 -1.70
N PRO A 17 -5.10 0.38 -1.14
CA PRO A 17 -5.46 1.60 -1.84
C PRO A 17 -4.21 2.42 -2.16
N LEU A 18 -4.06 2.85 -3.42
CA LEU A 18 -2.90 3.63 -3.84
C LEU A 18 -2.72 4.93 -3.01
N ALA A 19 -3.83 5.53 -2.57
CA ALA A 19 -3.82 6.73 -1.73
C ALA A 19 -3.05 6.55 -0.40
N GLU A 20 -3.01 5.34 0.15
CA GLU A 20 -2.34 5.01 1.41
C GLU A 20 -0.84 4.70 1.24
N MET A 21 -0.33 4.64 0.00
CA MET A 21 1.05 4.23 -0.28
C MET A 21 2.05 5.38 -0.23
N PHE A 22 1.60 6.63 -0.03
CA PHE A 22 2.48 7.77 0.15
C PHE A 22 3.35 7.58 1.41
N GLY A 23 4.68 7.62 1.26
CA GLY A 23 5.62 7.41 2.36
C GLY A 23 5.88 5.94 2.73
N TYR A 24 5.27 4.97 2.04
CA TYR A 24 5.42 3.54 2.34
C TYR A 24 6.88 3.07 2.29
N SER A 25 7.69 3.56 1.34
CA SER A 25 9.10 3.19 1.20
C SER A 25 9.93 3.52 2.45
N THR A 26 9.69 4.68 3.06
CA THR A 26 10.35 5.13 4.28
C THR A 26 9.96 4.28 5.48
N ILE A 27 8.68 3.95 5.60
CA ILE A 27 8.15 3.09 6.66
C ILE A 27 8.73 1.68 6.53
N LEU A 28 8.68 1.09 5.33
CA LEU A 28 9.20 -0.25 5.06
C LEU A 28 10.69 -0.35 5.39
N ARG A 29 11.48 0.65 5.00
CA ARG A 29 12.91 0.69 5.32
C ARG A 29 13.14 0.71 6.83
N SER A 30 12.37 1.52 7.56
CA SER A 30 12.48 1.62 9.02
C SER A 30 12.13 0.31 9.71
N LEU A 31 11.02 -0.33 9.31
CA LEU A 31 10.55 -1.59 9.89
C LEU A 31 11.47 -2.79 9.62
N THR A 32 12.14 -2.80 8.46
CA THR A 32 12.92 -3.95 8.01
C THR A 32 14.42 -3.75 8.13
N GLN A 33 14.83 -2.67 8.80
CA GLN A 33 16.22 -2.22 8.89
C GLN A 33 16.89 -2.10 7.51
N GLY A 34 16.09 -1.70 6.51
CA GLY A 34 16.51 -1.53 5.12
C GLY A 34 16.75 -2.81 4.31
N ARG A 35 16.30 -3.96 4.78
CA ARG A 35 16.50 -5.24 4.09
C ARG A 35 15.36 -5.64 3.15
N ALA A 36 14.17 -5.06 3.29
CA ALA A 36 13.04 -5.44 2.45
C ALA A 36 12.94 -4.59 1.17
N THR A 37 12.38 -5.22 0.15
CA THR A 37 12.03 -4.60 -1.13
C THR A 37 10.51 -4.72 -1.34
N TYR A 38 9.96 -3.87 -2.20
CA TYR A 38 8.56 -3.96 -2.59
C TYR A 38 8.40 -3.58 -4.07
N SER A 39 7.34 -4.10 -4.68
CA SER A 39 6.86 -3.68 -5.99
C SER A 39 5.36 -3.34 -5.88
N MET A 40 4.91 -2.42 -6.72
CA MET A 40 3.50 -2.03 -6.81
C MET A 40 3.08 -2.00 -8.27
N GLU A 41 1.92 -2.59 -8.55
CA GLU A 41 1.31 -2.60 -9.88
C GLU A 41 -0.18 -2.26 -9.74
N PHE A 42 -0.72 -1.51 -10.70
CA PHE A 42 -2.15 -1.23 -10.74
C PHE A 42 -2.92 -2.53 -10.97
N LYS A 43 -3.91 -2.81 -10.12
CA LYS A 43 -4.77 -3.98 -10.23
C LYS A 43 -6.15 -3.64 -10.80
N HIS A 44 -6.92 -2.82 -10.09
CA HIS A 44 -8.28 -2.41 -10.47
C HIS A 44 -8.73 -1.18 -9.66
N TYR A 45 -9.85 -0.59 -10.05
CA TYR A 45 -10.57 0.38 -9.23
C TYR A 45 -11.54 -0.33 -8.29
N SER A 46 -11.57 0.11 -7.03
CA SER A 46 -12.54 -0.33 -6.03
C SER A 46 -13.33 0.88 -5.54
N GLU A 47 -14.57 0.64 -5.07
CA GLU A 47 -15.36 1.67 -4.41
C GLU A 47 -14.59 2.21 -3.19
N ALA A 48 -14.46 3.53 -3.11
CA ALA A 48 -13.83 4.18 -1.99
C ALA A 48 -14.77 4.12 -0.77
N PRO A 49 -14.26 3.93 0.45
CA PRO A 49 -15.06 4.07 1.65
C PRO A 49 -15.79 5.43 1.68
N LYS A 50 -17.04 5.44 2.15
CA LYS A 50 -17.92 6.63 2.13
C LYS A 50 -17.24 7.90 2.68
N HIS A 51 -16.54 7.78 3.81
CA HIS A 51 -15.83 8.90 4.44
C HIS A 51 -14.72 9.49 3.56
N VAL A 52 -14.01 8.66 2.79
CA VAL A 52 -12.97 9.12 1.85
C VAL A 52 -13.62 9.77 0.64
N ALA A 53 -14.69 9.16 0.11
CA ALA A 53 -15.41 9.69 -1.04
C ALA A 53 -15.99 11.08 -0.74
N GLU A 54 -16.65 11.26 0.41
CA GLU A 54 -17.20 12.53 0.86
C GLU A 54 -16.11 13.60 1.03
N ALA A 55 -14.98 13.26 1.63
CA ALA A 55 -13.86 14.19 1.78
C ALA A 55 -13.29 14.66 0.43
N ILE A 56 -13.13 13.75 -0.53
CA ILE A 56 -12.66 14.07 -1.89
C ILE A 56 -13.68 14.93 -2.64
N ILE A 57 -14.97 14.61 -2.54
CA ILE A 57 -16.05 15.39 -3.18
C ILE A 57 -16.08 16.80 -2.61
N SER A 58 -16.02 16.94 -1.28
CA SER A 58 -15.98 18.24 -0.61
C SER A 58 -14.74 19.05 -0.99
N SER A 59 -13.57 18.40 -1.11
CA SER A 59 -12.33 19.07 -1.50
C SER A 59 -12.30 19.55 -2.96
N ARG A 60 -13.11 18.95 -3.85
CA ARG A 60 -13.18 19.33 -5.27
C ARG A 60 -14.30 20.32 -5.60
N ALA A 61 -15.23 20.53 -4.67
CA ALA A 61 -16.40 21.40 -4.86
C ALA A 61 -16.15 22.88 -4.49
N GLY A 62 -14.91 23.25 -4.13
CA GLY A 62 -14.45 24.63 -3.93
C GLY A 62 -13.39 25.01 -4.94
#